data_AF-A0A601WKV5-F1
#
_entry.id   AF-A0A601WKV5-F1
#
_cell.length_a   1.000
_cell.length_b   1.000
_cell.length_c   1.000
_cell.angle_alpha   90.00
_cell.angle_beta   90.00
_cell.angle_gamma   90.00
#
_symmetry.space_group_name_H-M   'P 1'
#
loop_
_entity.id
_entity.type
_entity.pdbx_description
1 polymer ?
#
loop_
_entity_poly.entity_id
_entity_poly.type
_entity_poly.pdbx_seq_one_letter_code
_entity_poly.pdbx_strand_id
1 'polypeptide(L)'
;KLEKTQGNYRDIIKQVIIGFEETNIRIINRVIVKLLPFFEQTTQDRDISDIDIKNLVSSLCAHIILKEKFNYKENEFHENIISSSCRTISTTPESEQNKISEEENNLLSIIAYKNYNNKMAPYCFNEISHKDILPYVFTYNTPPKKDDYAGLARPELYSISEDDYQEEITKTILKSNSPNLSTWLTATNNYIRLSESEYIPRVDALDENTIKQNMFSFSDHEIKSYFHETVPNINSIPLHILKHDGDDLYNFFVEKYIEITEKEKIQELRNKMVNDGWTAIDMDIYHSDFKYKALETLDVDLIINAIQNSWSIYDIQIFSNHLLSVYNFSNLCDFLSNELPHLKKLDEFLNSYLDEIKISFRRGAIIELKNSVKKVKESLEKSISLTNKT
;
A
#
# COMPACT_ATOMS: atom_id res chain seq x y z
N LYS A 1 9.29 6.95 -45.49
CA LYS A 1 8.67 6.96 -44.14
C LYS A 1 9.64 7.42 -43.04
N LEU A 2 10.88 6.91 -42.96
CA LEU A 2 11.89 7.34 -41.96
C LEU A 2 12.68 8.63 -42.34
N GLU A 3 12.18 9.47 -43.24
CA GLU A 3 12.91 10.65 -43.72
C GLU A 3 13.03 11.76 -42.67
N LYS A 4 12.21 11.70 -41.62
CA LYS A 4 12.20 12.65 -40.50
C LYS A 4 13.13 12.28 -39.34
N THR A 5 13.80 11.12 -39.41
CA THR A 5 14.71 10.63 -38.35
C THR A 5 16.15 11.03 -38.69
N GLN A 6 16.99 11.35 -37.69
CA GLN A 6 18.42 11.64 -37.91
C GLN A 6 19.10 10.52 -38.72
N GLY A 7 20.03 10.90 -39.61
CA GLY A 7 20.66 9.98 -40.58
C GLY A 7 21.29 8.75 -39.94
N ASN A 8 22.00 8.91 -38.80
CA ASN A 8 22.63 7.81 -38.08
C ASN A 8 21.62 6.78 -37.55
N TYR A 9 20.55 7.26 -36.91
CA TYR A 9 19.50 6.39 -36.34
C TYR A 9 18.77 5.58 -37.41
N ARG A 10 18.54 6.18 -38.59
CA ARG A 10 17.91 5.49 -39.72
C ARG A 10 18.70 4.25 -40.15
N ASP A 11 20.02 4.31 -40.15
CA ASP A 11 20.84 3.19 -40.61
C ASP A 11 20.93 2.09 -39.55
N ILE A 12 20.97 2.45 -38.26
CA ILE A 12 20.85 1.50 -37.15
C ILE A 12 19.51 0.76 -37.21
N ILE A 13 18.40 1.47 -37.37
CA ILE A 13 17.05 0.88 -37.47
C ILE A 13 16.98 -0.13 -38.63
N LYS A 14 17.51 0.24 -39.80
CA LYS A 14 17.55 -0.68 -40.95
C LYS A 14 18.38 -1.92 -40.66
N GLN A 15 19.58 -1.75 -40.10
CA GLN A 15 20.47 -2.87 -39.80
C GLN A 15 19.80 -3.88 -38.86
N VAL A 16 19.12 -3.38 -37.81
CA VAL A 16 18.41 -4.25 -36.87
C VAL A 16 17.26 -4.98 -37.57
N ILE A 17 16.40 -4.28 -38.30
CA ILE A 17 15.27 -4.92 -39.00
C ILE A 17 15.74 -5.98 -40.00
N ILE A 18 16.81 -5.70 -40.76
CA ILE A 18 17.40 -6.67 -41.70
C ILE A 18 17.95 -7.89 -40.95
N GLY A 19 18.52 -7.69 -39.75
CA GLY A 19 19.04 -8.77 -38.91
C GLY A 19 17.99 -9.75 -38.39
N PHE A 20 16.69 -9.43 -38.44
CA PHE A 20 15.61 -10.38 -38.15
C PHE A 20 15.20 -11.23 -39.36
N GLU A 21 15.80 -10.99 -40.53
CA GLU A 21 15.53 -11.71 -41.80
C GLU A 21 14.03 -11.74 -42.22
N GLU A 22 13.23 -10.81 -41.68
CA GLU A 22 11.79 -10.79 -41.90
C GLU A 22 11.45 -10.23 -43.29
N THR A 23 10.75 -11.03 -44.10
CA THR A 23 10.39 -10.67 -45.48
C THR A 23 8.97 -10.11 -45.60
N ASN A 24 8.14 -10.26 -44.57
CA ASN A 24 6.78 -9.76 -44.58
C ASN A 24 6.73 -8.24 -44.45
N ILE A 25 6.50 -7.58 -45.57
CA ILE A 25 6.39 -6.11 -45.68
C ILE A 25 5.32 -5.54 -44.73
N ARG A 26 4.28 -6.30 -44.36
CA ARG A 26 3.25 -5.85 -43.40
C ARG A 26 3.80 -5.76 -41.99
N ILE A 27 4.60 -6.76 -41.57
CA ILE A 27 5.28 -6.79 -40.27
C ILE A 27 6.27 -5.62 -40.18
N ILE A 28 7.12 -5.47 -41.21
CA ILE A 28 8.08 -4.36 -41.30
C ILE A 28 7.38 -3.00 -41.24
N ASN A 29 6.28 -2.82 -41.97
CA ASN A 29 5.52 -1.58 -41.92
C ASN A 29 4.92 -1.29 -40.54
N ARG A 30 4.44 -2.32 -39.82
CA ARG A 30 3.90 -2.16 -38.45
C ARG A 30 5.00 -1.74 -37.47
N VAL A 31 6.19 -2.34 -37.56
CA VAL A 31 7.37 -1.94 -36.79
C VAL A 31 7.67 -0.46 -37.05
N ILE A 32 7.78 -0.04 -38.32
CA ILE A 32 8.09 1.35 -38.67
C ILE A 32 7.00 2.31 -38.17
N VAL A 33 5.71 1.97 -38.33
CA VAL A 33 4.61 2.83 -37.87
C VAL A 33 4.61 3.00 -36.35
N LYS A 34 4.94 1.93 -35.60
CA LYS A 34 5.09 1.99 -34.14
C LYS A 34 6.37 2.70 -33.70
N LEU A 35 7.41 2.70 -34.53
CA LEU A 35 8.67 3.34 -34.22
C LEU A 35 8.63 4.87 -34.44
N LEU A 36 7.95 5.34 -35.49
CA LEU A 36 7.93 6.75 -35.89
C LEU A 36 7.57 7.75 -34.77
N PRO A 37 6.54 7.52 -33.92
CA PRO A 37 6.16 8.46 -32.87
C PRO A 37 7.26 8.76 -31.86
N PHE A 38 8.21 7.84 -31.64
CA PHE A 38 9.35 8.03 -30.73
C PHE A 38 10.37 9.04 -31.26
N PHE A 39 10.42 9.23 -32.58
CA PHE A 39 11.37 10.09 -33.28
C PHE A 39 10.74 11.38 -33.83
N GLU A 40 9.42 11.40 -34.08
CA GLU A 40 8.72 12.59 -34.58
C GLU A 40 8.43 13.62 -33.48
N GLN A 41 8.36 13.21 -32.21
CA GLN A 41 8.12 14.10 -31.06
C GLN A 41 9.39 14.45 -30.27
N THR A 42 10.53 13.86 -30.60
CA THR A 42 11.85 14.24 -30.09
C THR A 42 12.40 15.44 -30.86
N THR A 43 11.61 16.51 -30.91
CA THR A 43 12.13 17.85 -31.19
C THR A 43 12.72 18.41 -29.90
N GLN A 44 14.03 18.63 -29.90
CA GLN A 44 14.88 19.30 -28.90
C GLN A 44 15.72 18.37 -27.98
N ASP A 45 17.04 18.41 -28.23
CA ASP A 45 18.16 18.09 -27.35
C ASP A 45 18.12 16.78 -26.55
N ARG A 46 17.93 15.64 -27.22
CA ARG A 46 18.20 14.32 -26.62
C ARG A 46 19.30 13.59 -27.38
N ASP A 47 20.42 13.35 -26.71
CA ASP A 47 21.43 12.42 -27.17
C ASP A 47 20.96 10.99 -26.83
N ILE A 48 20.31 10.33 -27.80
CA ILE A 48 19.83 8.96 -27.65
C ILE A 48 20.97 8.02 -28.03
N SER A 49 21.33 7.10 -27.14
CA SER A 49 22.40 6.15 -27.41
C SER A 49 22.01 5.16 -28.52
N ASP A 50 23.01 4.75 -29.32
CA ASP A 50 22.84 3.72 -30.35
C ASP A 50 22.30 2.40 -29.76
N ILE A 51 22.65 2.10 -28.50
CA ILE A 51 22.22 0.90 -27.77
C ILE A 51 20.72 0.94 -27.50
N ASP A 52 20.18 2.09 -27.09
CA ASP A 52 18.75 2.24 -26.80
C ASP A 52 17.92 2.10 -28.06
N ILE A 53 18.41 2.64 -29.18
CA ILE A 53 17.77 2.51 -30.49
C ILE A 53 17.77 1.04 -30.92
N LYS A 54 18.90 0.34 -30.81
CA LYS A 54 18.98 -1.09 -31.12
C LYS A 54 18.01 -1.90 -30.26
N ASN A 55 17.98 -1.65 -28.95
CA ASN A 55 17.10 -2.35 -28.02
C ASN A 55 15.61 -2.10 -28.31
N LEU A 56 15.23 -0.84 -28.57
CA LEU A 56 13.87 -0.47 -28.93
C LEU A 56 13.41 -1.19 -30.20
N VAL A 57 14.23 -1.10 -31.27
CA VAL A 57 13.89 -1.68 -32.57
C VAL A 57 13.83 -3.21 -32.46
N SER A 58 14.80 -3.84 -31.80
CA SER A 58 14.80 -5.30 -31.57
C SER A 58 13.58 -5.77 -30.78
N SER A 59 13.21 -5.05 -29.71
CA SER A 59 12.04 -5.39 -28.90
C SER A 59 10.74 -5.22 -29.70
N LEU A 60 10.59 -4.14 -30.48
CA LEU A 60 9.43 -3.93 -31.36
C LEU A 60 9.33 -5.00 -32.45
N CYS A 61 10.45 -5.33 -33.10
CA CYS A 61 10.50 -6.41 -34.09
C CYS A 61 10.04 -7.72 -33.46
N ALA A 62 10.60 -8.12 -32.33
CA ALA A 62 10.27 -9.38 -31.68
C ALA A 62 8.79 -9.46 -31.24
N HIS A 63 8.26 -8.43 -30.58
CA HIS A 63 6.84 -8.40 -30.16
C HIS A 63 5.88 -8.45 -31.35
N ILE A 64 6.16 -7.73 -32.44
CA ILE A 64 5.30 -7.71 -33.62
C ILE A 64 5.41 -9.03 -34.39
N ILE A 65 6.59 -9.64 -34.52
CA ILE A 65 6.73 -10.94 -35.17
C ILE A 65 6.00 -12.02 -34.36
N LEU A 66 6.17 -12.07 -33.03
CA LEU A 66 5.45 -13.00 -32.16
C LEU A 66 3.92 -12.84 -32.29
N LYS A 67 3.45 -11.59 -32.31
CA LYS A 67 2.02 -11.29 -32.51
C LYS A 67 1.49 -11.71 -33.89
N GLU A 68 2.20 -11.40 -34.96
CA GLU A 68 1.68 -11.55 -36.33
C GLU A 68 1.96 -12.93 -36.96
N LYS A 69 3.12 -13.51 -36.64
CA LYS A 69 3.57 -14.79 -37.21
C LYS A 69 3.20 -15.97 -36.31
N PHE A 70 3.26 -15.78 -35.00
CA PHE A 70 2.98 -16.83 -34.01
C PHE A 70 1.64 -16.64 -33.27
N ASN A 71 0.86 -15.61 -33.62
CA ASN A 71 -0.47 -15.32 -33.05
C ASN A 71 -0.52 -15.14 -31.53
N TYR A 72 0.57 -14.65 -30.92
CA TYR A 72 0.59 -14.37 -29.48
C TYR A 72 -0.47 -13.35 -29.10
N LYS A 73 -1.13 -13.58 -27.97
CA LYS A 73 -1.97 -12.60 -27.26
C LYS A 73 -1.16 -11.87 -26.20
N GLU A 74 -1.63 -10.71 -25.77
CA GLU A 74 -0.93 -9.86 -24.80
C GLU A 74 -0.56 -10.59 -23.49
N ASN A 75 -1.50 -11.36 -22.93
CA ASN A 75 -1.30 -12.12 -21.70
C ASN A 75 -0.34 -13.32 -21.86
N GLU A 76 -0.14 -13.81 -23.08
CA GLU A 76 0.72 -14.96 -23.38
C GLU A 76 2.21 -14.59 -23.41
N PHE A 77 2.56 -13.31 -23.54
CA PHE A 77 3.96 -12.87 -23.54
C PHE A 77 4.61 -13.10 -22.18
N HIS A 78 3.93 -12.76 -21.08
CA HIS A 78 4.53 -12.84 -19.73
C HIS A 78 4.74 -14.29 -19.28
N GLU A 79 3.75 -15.15 -19.51
CA GLU A 79 3.81 -16.58 -19.18
C GLU A 79 4.92 -17.30 -19.99
N ASN A 80 5.06 -16.95 -21.27
CA ASN A 80 6.03 -17.62 -22.15
C ASN A 80 7.46 -17.04 -22.09
N ILE A 81 7.65 -15.79 -21.65
CA ILE A 81 8.99 -15.27 -21.34
C ILE A 81 9.63 -16.03 -20.18
N ILE A 82 8.84 -16.31 -19.13
CA ILE A 82 9.29 -17.09 -17.96
C ILE A 82 9.59 -18.53 -18.37
N SER A 83 8.75 -19.12 -19.23
CA SER A 83 8.91 -20.50 -19.69
C SER A 83 10.06 -20.71 -20.70
N SER A 84 10.50 -19.66 -21.41
CA SER A 84 11.61 -19.70 -22.38
C SER A 84 12.95 -19.30 -21.78
N SER A 85 12.97 -18.25 -20.94
CA SER A 85 14.22 -17.69 -20.39
C SER A 85 14.81 -18.52 -19.24
N CYS A 86 13.96 -19.28 -18.52
CA CYS A 86 14.39 -20.15 -17.41
C CYS A 86 14.70 -21.60 -17.84
N ARG A 87 14.60 -21.94 -19.14
CA ARG A 87 14.90 -23.30 -19.64
C ARG A 87 16.37 -23.71 -19.48
N THR A 88 17.28 -22.76 -19.30
CA THR A 88 18.70 -23.08 -19.07
C THR A 88 18.99 -23.63 -17.66
N ILE A 89 18.02 -23.62 -16.72
CA ILE A 89 18.24 -24.09 -15.33
C ILE A 89 17.26 -25.19 -14.87
N SER A 90 16.24 -25.55 -15.67
CA SER A 90 15.27 -26.60 -15.26
C SER A 90 15.72 -28.02 -15.63
N THR A 91 15.96 -28.86 -14.63
CA THR A 91 16.25 -30.30 -14.73
C THR A 91 14.99 -31.18 -14.93
N THR A 92 13.99 -30.72 -15.67
CA THR A 92 12.74 -31.46 -15.86
C THR A 92 12.77 -32.26 -17.17
N PRO A 93 12.40 -33.55 -17.19
CA PRO A 93 12.49 -34.39 -18.39
C PRO A 93 11.53 -33.92 -19.49
N GLU A 94 11.98 -34.05 -20.74
CA GLU A 94 11.24 -33.83 -21.97
C GLU A 94 10.03 -34.76 -22.10
N SER A 95 8.91 -34.44 -21.47
CA SER A 95 7.64 -35.03 -21.84
C SER A 95 6.51 -34.03 -21.62
N GLU A 96 5.85 -33.66 -22.73
CA GLU A 96 4.66 -32.78 -22.83
C GLU A 96 4.87 -31.26 -22.93
N GLN A 97 5.85 -30.79 -23.71
CA GLN A 97 5.93 -29.36 -24.07
C GLN A 97 5.64 -29.15 -25.55
N ASN A 98 4.67 -28.27 -25.86
CA ASN A 98 4.51 -27.69 -27.20
C ASN A 98 5.89 -27.25 -27.70
N LYS A 99 6.33 -27.79 -28.84
CA LYS A 99 7.64 -27.48 -29.44
C LYS A 99 7.63 -26.03 -29.93
N ILE A 100 7.92 -25.09 -29.04
CA ILE A 100 8.31 -23.72 -29.37
C ILE A 100 9.47 -23.83 -30.36
N SER A 101 9.35 -23.19 -31.51
CA SER A 101 10.42 -23.23 -32.53
C SER A 101 11.67 -22.48 -32.05
N GLU A 102 12.83 -22.79 -32.61
CA GLU A 102 14.08 -22.07 -32.29
C GLU A 102 13.94 -20.57 -32.59
N GLU A 103 13.29 -20.22 -33.70
CA GLU A 103 12.98 -18.84 -34.05
C GLU A 103 12.11 -18.16 -32.98
N GLU A 104 11.02 -18.80 -32.57
CA GLU A 104 10.12 -18.30 -31.53
C GLU A 104 10.84 -18.11 -30.19
N ASN A 105 11.70 -19.06 -29.80
CA ASN A 105 12.48 -18.98 -28.57
C ASN A 105 13.51 -17.84 -28.61
N ASN A 106 14.14 -17.59 -29.77
CA ASN A 106 15.06 -16.47 -29.95
C ASN A 106 14.33 -15.13 -29.82
N LEU A 107 13.11 -15.01 -30.39
CA LEU A 107 12.29 -13.81 -30.24
C LEU A 107 11.87 -13.57 -28.78
N LEU A 108 11.48 -14.63 -28.06
CA LEU A 108 11.15 -14.55 -26.64
C LEU A 108 12.36 -14.13 -25.79
N SER A 109 13.56 -14.62 -26.13
CA SER A 109 14.80 -14.26 -25.44
C SER A 109 15.16 -12.78 -25.64
N ILE A 110 14.90 -12.21 -26.82
CA ILE A 110 15.14 -10.79 -27.12
C ILE A 110 14.25 -9.89 -26.25
N ILE A 111 13.03 -10.32 -25.92
CA ILE A 111 12.06 -9.54 -25.12
C ILE A 111 12.12 -9.85 -23.61
N ALA A 112 13.01 -10.72 -23.15
CA ALA A 112 13.10 -11.06 -21.73
C ALA A 112 13.84 -10.00 -20.89
N TYR A 113 14.84 -9.33 -21.44
CA TYR A 113 15.88 -8.64 -20.66
C TYR A 113 15.72 -7.12 -20.49
N LYS A 114 14.52 -6.52 -20.64
CA LYS A 114 14.36 -5.05 -20.53
C LYS A 114 13.18 -4.59 -19.68
N ASN A 115 13.47 -3.59 -18.83
CA ASN A 115 12.54 -3.01 -17.85
C ASN A 115 11.25 -2.42 -18.46
N TYR A 116 11.26 -2.02 -19.74
CA TYR A 116 10.08 -1.47 -20.43
C TYR A 116 9.24 -2.52 -21.16
N ASN A 117 9.67 -3.79 -21.20
CA ASN A 117 8.99 -4.82 -21.99
C ASN A 117 7.58 -5.14 -21.46
N ASN A 118 7.34 -4.95 -20.16
CA ASN A 118 6.00 -5.01 -19.56
C ASN A 118 5.01 -3.98 -20.15
N LYS A 119 5.50 -2.90 -20.77
CA LYS A 119 4.72 -1.89 -21.48
C LYS A 119 4.79 -2.06 -23.00
N MET A 120 5.79 -2.79 -23.52
CA MET A 120 5.99 -2.95 -24.96
C MET A 120 4.92 -3.81 -25.63
N ALA A 121 4.49 -4.90 -25.00
CA ALA A 121 3.35 -5.69 -25.48
C ALA A 121 2.07 -4.83 -25.56
N PRO A 122 1.57 -4.21 -24.47
CA PRO A 122 0.39 -3.33 -24.53
C PRO A 122 0.50 -2.25 -25.62
N TYR A 123 1.70 -1.69 -25.80
CA TYR A 123 1.97 -0.72 -26.86
C TYR A 123 1.80 -1.33 -28.26
N CYS A 124 2.34 -2.53 -28.51
CA CYS A 124 2.16 -3.25 -29.77
C CYS A 124 0.71 -3.69 -30.04
N PHE A 125 -0.11 -3.88 -28.99
CA PHE A 125 -1.54 -4.15 -29.07
C PHE A 125 -2.41 -2.89 -29.22
N ASN A 126 -1.84 -1.70 -29.09
CA ASN A 126 -2.52 -0.40 -29.08
C ASN A 126 -3.36 -0.14 -27.82
N GLU A 127 -3.06 -0.80 -26.71
CA GLU A 127 -3.73 -0.55 -25.43
C GLU A 127 -3.19 0.72 -24.75
N ILE A 128 -1.92 1.04 -24.97
CA ILE A 128 -1.27 2.27 -24.49
C ILE A 128 -0.68 3.07 -25.65
N SER A 129 -0.47 4.36 -25.43
CA SER A 129 0.14 5.27 -26.40
C SER A 129 1.67 5.23 -26.32
N HIS A 130 2.34 5.82 -27.31
CA HIS A 130 3.81 5.94 -27.27
C HIS A 130 4.27 6.84 -26.11
N LYS A 131 3.43 7.76 -25.64
CA LYS A 131 3.74 8.65 -24.50
C LYS A 131 3.88 7.87 -23.18
N ASP A 132 3.11 6.79 -23.02
CA ASP A 132 3.07 6.00 -21.79
C ASP A 132 4.32 5.13 -21.63
N ILE A 133 4.92 4.72 -22.75
CA ILE A 133 6.13 3.87 -22.78
C ILE A 133 7.42 4.69 -22.98
N LEU A 134 7.36 5.87 -23.60
CA LEU A 134 8.51 6.76 -23.86
C LEU A 134 9.44 6.96 -22.65
N PRO A 135 8.95 7.14 -21.41
CA PRO A 135 9.81 7.30 -20.23
C PRO A 135 10.73 6.12 -19.93
N TYR A 136 10.36 4.93 -20.41
CA TYR A 136 11.05 3.68 -20.11
C TYR A 136 11.92 3.19 -21.28
N VAL A 137 11.63 3.67 -22.50
CA VAL A 137 12.35 3.28 -23.73
C VAL A 137 13.71 3.94 -23.83
N PHE A 138 13.80 5.23 -23.53
CA PHE A 138 15.05 5.98 -23.55
C PHE A 138 15.47 6.26 -22.13
N THR A 139 16.68 5.83 -21.77
CA THR A 139 17.25 6.15 -20.46
C THR A 139 17.52 7.66 -20.45
N TYR A 140 16.70 8.43 -19.73
CA TYR A 140 17.03 9.83 -19.48
C TYR A 140 18.24 9.84 -18.56
N ASN A 141 19.43 10.03 -19.15
CA ASN A 141 20.65 10.30 -18.41
C ASN A 141 20.67 11.74 -17.89
N THR A 142 19.55 12.28 -17.39
CA THR A 142 19.62 13.45 -16.54
C THR A 142 20.17 12.94 -15.21
N PRO A 143 21.42 13.28 -14.84
CA PRO A 143 21.96 12.81 -13.58
C PRO A 143 21.02 13.27 -12.46
N PRO A 144 20.67 12.41 -11.50
CA PRO A 144 19.90 12.86 -10.35
C PRO A 144 20.64 14.01 -9.68
N LYS A 145 19.89 14.96 -9.09
CA LYS A 145 20.53 16.01 -8.30
C LYS A 145 21.06 15.38 -7.01
N LYS A 146 22.17 15.92 -6.49
CA LYS A 146 22.78 15.44 -5.24
C LYS A 146 21.75 15.36 -4.11
N ASP A 147 20.92 16.38 -3.95
CA ASP A 147 19.88 16.44 -2.91
C ASP A 147 18.83 15.31 -3.01
N ASP A 148 18.67 14.69 -4.19
CA ASP A 148 17.72 13.61 -4.44
C ASP A 148 18.33 12.21 -4.24
N TYR A 149 19.65 12.12 -4.00
CA TYR A 149 20.38 10.86 -3.93
C TYR A 149 19.80 9.88 -2.91
N ALA A 150 19.49 10.36 -1.71
CA ALA A 150 18.97 9.52 -0.64
C ALA A 150 17.59 8.88 -0.96
N GLY A 151 16.81 9.48 -1.87
CA GLY A 151 15.51 8.97 -2.30
C GLY A 151 15.55 7.98 -3.47
N LEU A 152 16.73 7.67 -4.02
CA LEU A 152 16.85 6.74 -5.14
C LEU A 152 16.64 5.30 -4.68
N ALA A 153 15.72 4.56 -5.30
CA ALA A 153 15.47 3.16 -4.96
C ALA A 153 16.66 2.21 -5.26
N ARG A 154 17.46 2.55 -6.28
CA ARG A 154 18.62 1.78 -6.76
C ARG A 154 19.77 2.71 -7.15
N PRO A 155 20.41 3.38 -6.18
CA PRO A 155 21.48 4.35 -6.44
C PRO A 155 22.65 3.75 -7.23
N GLU A 156 22.94 2.46 -7.05
CA GLU A 156 24.02 1.74 -7.72
C GLU A 156 23.86 1.63 -9.24
N LEU A 157 22.65 1.90 -9.77
CA LEU A 157 22.39 1.90 -11.21
C LEU A 157 22.70 3.26 -11.85
N TYR A 158 23.01 4.28 -11.05
CA TYR A 158 23.34 5.62 -11.51
C TYR A 158 24.84 5.86 -11.40
N SER A 159 25.40 6.63 -12.33
CA SER A 159 26.80 7.08 -12.28
C SER A 159 26.96 8.26 -11.33
N ILE A 160 26.74 8.02 -10.03
CA ILE A 160 26.90 9.00 -8.95
C ILE A 160 28.14 8.68 -8.11
N SER A 161 28.72 9.69 -7.46
CA SER A 161 29.85 9.50 -6.54
C SER A 161 29.39 8.80 -5.25
N GLU A 162 30.07 7.74 -4.85
CA GLU A 162 29.79 7.00 -3.62
C GLU A 162 29.98 7.86 -2.37
N ASP A 163 30.98 8.74 -2.38
CA ASP A 163 31.24 9.69 -1.28
C ASP A 163 30.09 10.69 -1.13
N ASP A 164 29.60 11.24 -2.25
CA ASP A 164 28.46 12.16 -2.26
C ASP A 164 27.17 11.45 -1.85
N TYR A 165 26.96 10.22 -2.30
CA TYR A 165 25.82 9.39 -1.91
C TYR A 165 25.84 9.09 -0.41
N GLN A 166 27.00 8.72 0.13
CA GLN A 166 27.19 8.43 1.54
C GLN A 166 26.95 9.66 2.42
N GLU A 167 27.35 10.84 1.97
CA GLU A 167 27.06 12.10 2.67
C GLU A 167 25.54 12.34 2.77
N GLU A 168 24.82 12.22 1.65
CA GLU A 168 23.39 12.52 1.58
C GLU A 168 22.52 11.48 2.28
N ILE A 169 22.86 10.19 2.19
CA ILE A 169 22.16 9.13 2.91
C ILE A 169 22.34 9.30 4.43
N THR A 170 23.54 9.69 4.88
CA THR A 170 23.82 9.93 6.30
C THR A 170 23.04 11.12 6.84
N LYS A 171 23.04 12.25 6.13
CA LYS A 171 22.22 13.43 6.48
C LYS A 171 20.75 13.08 6.59
N THR A 172 20.25 12.27 5.65
CA THR A 172 18.85 11.86 5.59
C THR A 172 18.50 10.94 6.75
N ILE A 173 19.28 9.89 7.00
CA ILE A 173 18.99 8.94 8.10
C ILE A 173 19.07 9.63 9.46
N LEU A 174 20.03 10.55 9.64
CA LEU A 174 20.16 11.41 10.83
C LEU A 174 19.12 12.55 10.90
N LYS A 175 18.20 12.64 9.93
CA LYS A 175 17.15 13.67 9.82
C LYS A 175 17.68 15.11 9.87
N SER A 176 18.90 15.35 9.39
CA SER A 176 19.50 16.69 9.34
C SER A 176 18.84 17.62 8.30
N ASN A 177 18.17 17.04 7.31
CA ASN A 177 17.45 17.72 6.23
C ASN A 177 15.91 17.61 6.34
N SER A 178 15.38 17.15 7.49
CA SER A 178 13.94 16.92 7.71
C SER A 178 13.26 16.12 6.60
N PRO A 179 13.71 14.88 6.32
CA PRO A 179 13.18 14.10 5.22
C PRO A 179 11.76 13.60 5.49
N ASN A 180 10.96 13.48 4.44
CA ASN A 180 9.68 12.78 4.55
C ASN A 180 9.89 11.27 4.80
N LEU A 181 8.85 10.60 5.28
CA LEU A 181 8.93 9.19 5.65
C LEU A 181 9.34 8.28 4.47
N SER A 182 8.85 8.56 3.26
CA SER A 182 9.19 7.79 2.05
C SER A 182 10.69 7.81 1.74
N THR A 183 11.27 9.02 1.77
CA THR A 183 12.69 9.25 1.50
C THR A 183 13.55 8.63 2.60
N TRP A 184 13.13 8.78 3.86
CA TRP A 184 13.85 8.20 5.00
C TRP A 184 13.83 6.67 4.99
N LEU A 185 12.70 6.04 4.69
CA LEU A 185 12.59 4.59 4.54
C LEU A 185 13.47 4.08 3.39
N THR A 186 13.40 4.74 2.24
CA THR A 186 14.22 4.39 1.06
C THR A 186 15.71 4.50 1.37
N ALA A 187 16.12 5.61 1.99
CA ALA A 187 17.50 5.83 2.42
C ALA A 187 17.96 4.77 3.43
N THR A 188 17.16 4.47 4.44
CA THR A 188 17.51 3.51 5.50
C THR A 188 17.63 2.09 4.94
N ASN A 189 16.66 1.64 4.13
CA ASN A 189 16.70 0.31 3.51
C ASN A 189 17.86 0.17 2.53
N ASN A 190 18.18 1.22 1.76
CA ASN A 190 19.35 1.21 0.90
C ASN A 190 20.65 1.20 1.69
N TYR A 191 20.77 1.96 2.77
CA TYR A 191 21.96 1.94 3.62
C TYR A 191 22.23 0.54 4.16
N ILE A 192 21.21 -0.12 4.72
CA ILE A 192 21.33 -1.49 5.24
C ILE A 192 21.79 -2.43 4.12
N ARG A 193 21.05 -2.46 3.00
CA ARG A 193 21.36 -3.34 1.85
C ARG A 193 22.76 -3.11 1.26
N LEU A 194 23.13 -1.86 1.02
CA LEU A 194 24.38 -1.49 0.34
C LEU A 194 25.59 -1.66 1.26
N SER A 195 25.44 -1.40 2.56
CA SER A 195 26.51 -1.61 3.54
C SER A 195 26.73 -3.10 3.86
N GLU A 196 25.69 -3.92 3.83
CA GLU A 196 25.80 -5.39 3.93
C GLU A 196 26.44 -6.01 2.70
N SER A 197 26.16 -5.45 1.52
CA SER A 197 26.71 -5.92 0.23
C SER A 197 28.05 -5.27 -0.13
N GLU A 198 28.67 -4.53 0.79
CA GLU A 198 29.99 -3.87 0.63
C GLU A 198 30.07 -2.85 -0.52
N TYR A 199 28.95 -2.24 -0.93
CA TYR A 199 28.95 -1.13 -1.90
C TYR A 199 29.37 0.19 -1.28
N ILE A 200 29.05 0.41 0.01
CA ILE A 200 29.41 1.60 0.77
C ILE A 200 29.95 1.20 2.14
N PRO A 201 30.86 1.99 2.74
CA PRO A 201 31.36 1.69 4.07
C PRO A 201 30.30 1.97 5.14
N ARG A 202 30.34 1.17 6.21
CA ARG A 202 29.50 1.40 7.40
C ARG A 202 29.91 2.69 8.09
N VAL A 203 28.93 3.45 8.55
CA VAL A 203 29.12 4.71 9.29
C VAL A 203 28.80 4.46 10.76
N ASP A 204 29.75 4.71 11.66
CA ASP A 204 29.58 4.49 13.10
C ASP A 204 28.40 5.29 13.69
N ALA A 205 28.12 6.47 13.14
CA ALA A 205 27.00 7.33 13.54
C ALA A 205 25.62 6.76 13.16
N LEU A 206 25.55 5.76 12.28
CA LEU A 206 24.32 5.13 11.81
C LEU A 206 24.18 3.73 12.40
N ASP A 207 24.20 3.64 13.73
CA ASP A 207 23.95 2.40 14.44
C ASP A 207 22.44 2.09 14.56
N GLU A 208 22.10 0.86 14.92
CA GLU A 208 20.69 0.44 15.07
C GLU A 208 19.92 1.29 16.08
N ASN A 209 20.59 1.78 17.12
CA ASN A 209 19.94 2.59 18.16
C ASN A 209 19.53 3.96 17.62
N THR A 210 20.40 4.58 16.83
CA THR A 210 20.14 5.87 16.18
C THR A 210 19.01 5.76 15.17
N ILE A 211 19.02 4.70 14.35
CA ILE A 211 17.92 4.42 13.40
C ILE A 211 16.60 4.23 14.16
N LYS A 212 16.59 3.45 15.25
CA LYS A 212 15.41 3.26 16.11
C LYS A 212 14.92 4.57 16.72
N GLN A 213 15.80 5.43 17.23
CA GLN A 213 15.39 6.73 17.78
C GLN A 213 14.72 7.61 16.72
N ASN A 214 15.30 7.66 15.51
CA ASN A 214 14.74 8.44 14.41
C ASN A 214 13.42 7.86 13.90
N MET A 215 13.25 6.54 13.95
CA MET A 215 11.98 5.85 13.65
C MET A 215 10.81 6.35 14.52
N PHE A 216 11.03 6.59 15.82
CA PHE A 216 9.99 7.12 16.72
C PHE A 216 9.74 8.63 16.59
N SER A 217 10.56 9.35 15.82
CA SER A 217 10.45 10.81 15.70
C SER A 217 9.44 11.31 14.67
N PHE A 218 8.84 10.40 13.87
CA PHE A 218 7.84 10.76 12.87
C PHE A 218 6.47 11.01 13.52
N SER A 219 5.80 12.07 13.07
CA SER A 219 4.46 12.43 13.53
C SER A 219 3.37 11.57 12.89
N ASP A 220 2.21 11.46 13.56
CA ASP A 220 1.03 10.76 13.05
C ASP A 220 0.62 11.27 11.65
N HIS A 221 0.75 12.58 11.42
CA HIS A 221 0.44 13.20 10.12
C HIS A 221 1.38 12.70 9.01
N GLU A 222 2.69 12.68 9.25
CA GLU A 222 3.67 12.20 8.27
C GLU A 222 3.44 10.72 7.90
N ILE A 223 3.12 9.89 8.89
CA ILE A 223 2.82 8.48 8.70
C ILE A 223 1.58 8.32 7.82
N LYS A 224 0.50 9.06 8.12
CA LYS A 224 -0.73 9.02 7.29
C LYS A 224 -0.50 9.49 5.87
N SER A 225 0.20 10.62 5.68
CA SER A 225 0.48 11.15 4.35
C SER A 225 1.22 10.13 3.50
N TYR A 226 2.24 9.47 4.07
CA TYR A 226 2.98 8.41 3.38
C TYR A 226 2.05 7.30 2.87
N PHE A 227 1.22 6.73 3.74
CA PHE A 227 0.36 5.60 3.37
C PHE A 227 -0.75 5.99 2.38
N HIS A 228 -1.29 7.20 2.45
CA HIS A 228 -2.24 7.71 1.46
C HIS A 228 -1.61 7.94 0.08
N GLU A 229 -0.33 8.32 0.03
CA GLU A 229 0.40 8.56 -1.22
C GLU A 229 0.89 7.26 -1.87
N THR A 230 1.32 6.29 -1.07
CA THR A 230 1.95 5.06 -1.58
C THR A 230 0.97 3.92 -1.83
N VAL A 231 -0.17 3.89 -1.13
CA VAL A 231 -1.13 2.79 -1.22
C VAL A 231 -2.47 3.28 -1.80
N PRO A 232 -2.74 3.02 -3.09
CA PRO A 232 -4.01 3.36 -3.71
C PRO A 232 -5.19 2.68 -2.98
N ASN A 233 -6.26 3.44 -2.71
CA ASN A 233 -7.48 2.95 -2.05
C ASN A 233 -7.23 2.34 -0.66
N ILE A 234 -6.26 2.87 0.10
CA ILE A 234 -5.94 2.36 1.45
C ILE A 234 -7.16 2.25 2.38
N ASN A 235 -8.17 3.11 2.20
CA ASN A 235 -9.39 3.08 3.01
C ASN A 235 -10.29 1.86 2.74
N SER A 236 -10.06 1.11 1.65
CA SER A 236 -10.88 -0.03 1.24
C SER A 236 -10.20 -1.38 1.46
N ILE A 237 -8.96 -1.40 1.96
CA ILE A 237 -8.20 -2.62 2.17
C ILE A 237 -8.06 -2.94 3.66
N PRO A 238 -8.10 -4.22 4.05
CA PRO A 238 -7.76 -4.62 5.41
C PRO A 238 -6.30 -4.30 5.73
N LEU A 239 -6.04 -3.39 6.68
CA LEU A 239 -4.69 -2.84 6.93
C LEU A 239 -3.63 -3.89 7.33
N HIS A 240 -4.04 -5.02 7.89
CA HIS A 240 -3.12 -6.11 8.25
C HIS A 240 -2.41 -6.74 7.04
N ILE A 241 -3.00 -6.66 5.84
CA ILE A 241 -2.39 -7.20 4.61
C ILE A 241 -1.20 -6.36 4.13
N LEU A 242 -1.04 -5.15 4.67
CA LEU A 242 0.06 -4.28 4.30
C LEU A 242 1.40 -4.81 4.81
N LYS A 243 1.41 -5.66 5.83
CA LYS A 243 2.67 -6.18 6.40
C LYS A 243 3.46 -7.00 5.38
N HIS A 244 4.78 -6.86 5.42
CA HIS A 244 5.72 -7.58 4.57
C HIS A 244 6.59 -8.52 5.40
N ASP A 245 6.71 -9.78 4.97
CA ASP A 245 7.55 -10.75 5.65
C ASP A 245 9.02 -10.32 5.60
N GLY A 246 9.64 -10.15 6.77
CA GLY A 246 11.07 -9.79 6.90
C GLY A 246 11.39 -8.30 6.77
N ASP A 247 10.41 -7.40 6.68
CA ASP A 247 10.62 -5.94 6.70
C ASP A 247 10.10 -5.32 8.02
N ASP A 248 10.88 -5.52 9.09
CA ASP A 248 10.53 -5.04 10.44
C ASP A 248 10.39 -3.52 10.49
N LEU A 249 11.17 -2.79 9.68
CA LEU A 249 11.17 -1.33 9.64
C LEU A 249 9.85 -0.81 9.05
N TYR A 250 9.44 -1.35 7.90
CA TYR A 250 8.16 -0.99 7.29
C TYR A 250 6.98 -1.44 8.15
N ASN A 251 7.04 -2.66 8.70
CA ASN A 251 5.98 -3.22 9.54
C ASN A 251 5.72 -2.38 10.81
N PHE A 252 6.77 -1.77 11.39
CA PHE A 252 6.61 -0.82 12.49
C PHE A 252 5.68 0.36 12.10
N PHE A 253 5.89 0.97 10.92
CA PHE A 253 5.04 2.07 10.46
C PHE A 253 3.63 1.62 10.10
N VAL A 254 3.46 0.39 9.60
CA VAL A 254 2.13 -0.21 9.38
C VAL A 254 1.38 -0.32 10.70
N GLU A 255 2.01 -0.82 11.76
CA GLU A 255 1.38 -0.92 13.08
C GLU A 255 1.00 0.46 13.64
N LYS A 256 1.89 1.45 13.51
CA LYS A 256 1.59 2.84 13.89
C LYS A 256 0.41 3.41 13.11
N TYR A 257 0.34 3.17 11.81
CA TYR A 257 -0.76 3.63 10.99
C TYR A 257 -2.10 2.99 11.38
N ILE A 258 -2.10 1.70 11.73
CA ILE A 258 -3.28 1.00 12.27
C ILE A 258 -3.73 1.66 13.58
N GLU A 259 -2.82 1.87 14.52
CA GLU A 259 -3.11 2.52 15.82
C GLU A 259 -3.71 3.93 15.62
N ILE A 260 -3.13 4.73 14.71
CA ILE A 260 -3.61 6.08 14.41
C ILE A 260 -5.04 6.03 13.85
N THR A 261 -5.28 5.14 12.87
CA THR A 261 -6.58 5.00 12.21
C THR A 261 -7.67 4.53 13.18
N GLU A 262 -7.34 3.57 14.05
CA GLU A 262 -8.26 3.09 15.10
C GLU A 262 -8.62 4.21 16.08
N LYS A 263 -7.62 4.98 16.54
CA LYS A 263 -7.83 6.10 17.45
C LYS A 263 -8.72 7.20 16.84
N GLU A 264 -8.50 7.55 15.59
CA GLU A 264 -9.33 8.52 14.87
C GLU A 264 -10.76 8.03 14.70
N LYS A 265 -10.96 6.76 14.32
CA LYS A 265 -12.28 6.14 14.21
C LYS A 265 -13.04 6.17 15.54
N ILE A 266 -12.36 5.86 16.65
CA ILE A 266 -12.95 5.95 17.99
C ILE A 266 -13.35 7.40 18.30
N GLN A 267 -12.50 8.38 17.97
CA GLN A 267 -12.81 9.79 18.23
C GLN A 267 -13.99 10.28 17.37
N GLU A 268 -14.08 9.86 16.11
CA GLU A 268 -15.22 10.14 15.24
C GLU A 268 -16.52 9.58 15.82
N LEU A 269 -16.49 8.32 16.27
CA LEU A 269 -17.64 7.68 16.92
C LEU A 269 -18.05 8.40 18.21
N ARG A 270 -17.10 8.81 19.03
CA ARG A 270 -17.38 9.62 20.24
C ARG A 270 -18.07 10.93 19.89
N ASN A 271 -17.57 11.65 18.89
CA ASN A 271 -18.17 12.91 18.46
C ASN A 271 -19.59 12.71 17.90
N LYS A 272 -19.77 11.69 17.05
CA LYS A 272 -21.07 11.35 16.44
C LYS A 272 -22.08 10.91 17.52
N MET A 273 -21.66 10.11 18.48
CA MET A 273 -22.48 9.70 19.63
C MET A 273 -22.99 10.88 20.46
N VAL A 274 -22.13 11.87 20.71
CA VAL A 274 -22.47 13.04 21.54
C VAL A 274 -23.42 13.97 20.79
N ASN A 275 -23.18 14.21 19.50
CA ASN A 275 -23.93 15.16 18.69
C ASN A 275 -25.24 14.60 18.12
N ASP A 276 -25.21 13.37 17.63
CA ASP A 276 -26.30 12.77 16.83
C ASP A 276 -27.04 11.66 17.59
N GLY A 277 -26.51 11.20 18.73
CA GLY A 277 -27.12 10.17 19.57
C GLY A 277 -26.59 8.76 19.32
N TRP A 278 -27.05 7.80 20.13
CA TRP A 278 -26.62 6.41 20.07
C TRP A 278 -26.98 5.74 18.74
N THR A 279 -28.16 6.04 18.20
CA THR A 279 -28.65 5.43 16.95
C THR A 279 -27.84 5.81 15.72
N ALA A 280 -27.03 6.86 15.81
CA ALA A 280 -26.12 7.24 14.74
C ALA A 280 -24.87 6.35 14.68
N ILE A 281 -24.55 5.62 15.75
CA ILE A 281 -23.33 4.80 15.87
C ILE A 281 -23.62 3.31 16.14
N ASP A 282 -24.84 2.93 16.48
CA ASP A 282 -25.18 1.59 16.98
C ASP A 282 -24.70 0.43 16.08
N MET A 283 -24.93 0.55 14.77
CA MET A 283 -24.49 -0.42 13.76
C MET A 283 -22.97 -0.42 13.60
N ASP A 284 -22.35 0.76 13.66
CA ASP A 284 -20.89 0.91 13.57
C ASP A 284 -20.21 0.23 14.77
N ILE A 285 -20.77 0.37 15.98
CA ILE A 285 -20.32 -0.34 17.18
C ILE A 285 -20.53 -1.85 17.03
N TYR A 286 -21.72 -2.28 16.58
CA TYR A 286 -22.06 -3.70 16.51
C TYR A 286 -21.14 -4.50 15.56
N HIS A 287 -20.69 -3.86 14.47
CA HIS A 287 -19.77 -4.43 13.49
C HIS A 287 -18.28 -4.20 13.83
N SER A 288 -17.96 -3.52 14.93
CA SER A 288 -16.58 -3.24 15.33
C SER A 288 -15.99 -4.32 16.24
N ASP A 289 -14.66 -4.34 16.30
CA ASP A 289 -13.90 -5.20 17.23
C ASP A 289 -14.08 -4.80 18.70
N PHE A 290 -14.53 -3.58 18.98
CA PHE A 290 -14.78 -3.07 20.33
C PHE A 290 -16.25 -3.17 20.76
N LYS A 291 -17.09 -3.96 20.08
CA LYS A 291 -18.49 -4.19 20.47
C LYS A 291 -18.66 -4.69 21.92
N TYR A 292 -17.68 -5.43 22.43
CA TYR A 292 -17.65 -5.93 23.82
C TYR A 292 -16.87 -5.03 24.78
N LYS A 293 -16.44 -3.84 24.35
CA LYS A 293 -15.74 -2.85 25.19
C LYS A 293 -16.27 -1.43 24.93
N ALA A 294 -17.56 -1.34 24.64
CA ALA A 294 -18.14 -0.10 24.16
C ALA A 294 -18.12 1.02 25.22
N LEU A 295 -18.32 0.72 26.51
CA LEU A 295 -18.32 1.74 27.56
C LEU A 295 -16.91 2.26 27.84
N GLU A 296 -15.91 1.38 27.82
CA GLU A 296 -14.50 1.76 27.92
C GLU A 296 -14.07 2.59 26.69
N THR A 297 -14.35 2.08 25.49
CA THR A 297 -13.87 2.65 24.22
C THR A 297 -14.50 4.01 23.93
N LEU A 298 -15.81 4.18 24.19
CA LEU A 298 -16.51 5.44 23.93
C LEU A 298 -16.42 6.44 25.09
N ASP A 299 -15.77 6.06 26.19
CA ASP A 299 -15.73 6.80 27.45
C ASP A 299 -17.11 6.94 28.11
N VAL A 300 -17.29 6.23 29.23
CA VAL A 300 -18.51 6.24 30.02
C VAL A 300 -18.92 7.63 30.50
N ASP A 301 -17.97 8.56 30.72
CA ASP A 301 -18.28 9.93 31.10
C ASP A 301 -18.96 10.70 29.96
N LEU A 302 -18.53 10.46 28.71
CA LEU A 302 -19.19 11.02 27.53
C LEU A 302 -20.60 10.44 27.37
N ILE A 303 -20.76 9.14 27.59
CA ILE A 303 -22.08 8.48 27.55
C ILE A 303 -23.01 9.09 28.61
N ILE A 304 -22.54 9.23 29.85
CA ILE A 304 -23.31 9.82 30.96
C ILE A 304 -23.73 11.25 30.60
N ASN A 305 -22.80 12.07 30.13
CA ASN A 305 -23.08 13.45 29.72
C ASN A 305 -24.10 13.51 28.57
N ALA A 306 -23.99 12.59 27.60
CA ALA A 306 -24.91 12.52 26.48
C ALA A 306 -26.31 12.07 26.91
N ILE A 307 -26.42 11.07 27.80
CA ILE A 307 -27.69 10.66 28.43
C ILE A 307 -28.32 11.83 29.20
N GLN A 308 -27.53 12.66 29.86
CA GLN A 308 -28.05 13.80 30.62
C GLN A 308 -28.56 14.91 29.69
N ASN A 309 -27.79 15.25 28.66
CA ASN A 309 -27.92 16.53 27.98
C ASN A 309 -28.33 16.47 26.49
N SER A 310 -27.97 15.41 25.74
CA SER A 310 -28.16 15.39 24.28
C SER A 310 -29.08 14.27 23.78
N TRP A 311 -28.98 13.07 24.32
CA TRP A 311 -29.68 11.90 23.79
C TRP A 311 -31.20 12.03 23.86
N SER A 312 -31.86 11.58 22.79
CA SER A 312 -33.31 11.49 22.74
C SER A 312 -33.82 10.30 23.57
N ILE A 313 -35.14 10.27 23.81
CA ILE A 313 -35.79 9.12 24.46
C ILE A 313 -35.55 7.83 23.66
N TYR A 314 -35.56 7.94 22.33
CA TYR A 314 -35.33 6.82 21.43
C TYR A 314 -33.90 6.28 21.56
N ASP A 315 -32.90 7.16 21.56
CA ASP A 315 -31.49 6.76 21.74
C ASP A 315 -31.26 6.02 23.06
N ILE A 316 -31.85 6.51 24.15
CA ILE A 316 -31.77 5.87 25.48
C ILE A 316 -32.34 4.45 25.44
N GLN A 317 -33.46 4.25 24.74
CA GLN A 317 -34.09 2.92 24.62
C GLN A 317 -33.27 1.97 23.73
N ILE A 318 -32.75 2.44 22.59
CA ILE A 318 -31.91 1.62 21.72
C ILE A 318 -30.60 1.25 22.43
N PHE A 319 -29.99 2.18 23.17
CA PHE A 319 -28.82 1.89 23.99
C PHE A 319 -29.11 0.85 25.08
N SER A 320 -30.26 0.96 25.77
CA SER A 320 -30.72 -0.06 26.73
C SER A 320 -30.84 -1.45 26.08
N ASN A 321 -31.40 -1.53 24.88
CA ASN A 321 -31.52 -2.78 24.14
C ASN A 321 -30.15 -3.32 23.71
N HIS A 322 -29.24 -2.44 23.30
CA HIS A 322 -27.86 -2.81 22.98
C HIS A 322 -27.16 -3.45 24.18
N LEU A 323 -27.21 -2.83 25.36
CA LEU A 323 -26.63 -3.40 26.58
C LEU A 323 -27.21 -4.77 26.92
N LEU A 324 -28.54 -4.93 26.84
CA LEU A 324 -29.17 -6.23 27.08
C LEU A 324 -28.70 -7.28 26.06
N SER A 325 -28.55 -6.92 24.79
CA SER A 325 -28.11 -7.82 23.73
C SER A 325 -26.66 -8.25 23.92
N VAL A 326 -25.76 -7.28 24.14
CA VAL A 326 -24.33 -7.53 24.29
C VAL A 326 -24.04 -8.42 25.48
N TYR A 327 -24.76 -8.28 26.60
CA TYR A 327 -24.49 -9.02 27.83
C TYR A 327 -25.34 -10.29 27.99
N ASN A 328 -25.97 -10.78 26.92
CA ASN A 328 -26.82 -11.98 26.94
C ASN A 328 -26.10 -13.22 26.37
N PHE A 329 -25.02 -13.65 27.02
CA PHE A 329 -24.33 -14.91 26.66
C PHE A 329 -23.59 -15.54 27.86
N SER A 330 -23.18 -16.81 27.75
CA SER A 330 -22.75 -17.64 28.89
C SER A 330 -21.36 -17.29 29.45
N ASN A 331 -20.46 -16.74 28.64
CA ASN A 331 -19.04 -16.53 28.96
C ASN A 331 -18.69 -15.05 29.17
N LEU A 332 -19.55 -14.29 29.87
CA LEU A 332 -19.39 -12.84 30.02
C LEU A 332 -18.02 -12.44 30.58
N CYS A 333 -17.52 -13.15 31.59
CA CYS A 333 -16.24 -12.84 32.24
C CYS A 333 -15.06 -12.80 31.26
N ASP A 334 -15.03 -13.69 30.26
CA ASP A 334 -13.91 -13.83 29.34
C ASP A 334 -13.79 -12.63 28.39
N PHE A 335 -14.91 -11.94 28.12
CA PHE A 335 -14.98 -10.85 27.14
C PHE A 335 -15.22 -9.47 27.76
N LEU A 336 -15.93 -9.41 28.89
CA LEU A 336 -16.53 -8.18 29.42
C LEU A 336 -16.07 -7.83 30.86
N SER A 337 -15.13 -8.58 31.45
CA SER A 337 -14.68 -8.33 32.83
C SER A 337 -14.18 -6.90 33.06
N ASN A 338 -13.48 -6.33 32.08
CA ASN A 338 -12.96 -4.95 32.13
C ASN A 338 -14.07 -3.88 32.06
N GLU A 339 -15.29 -4.21 31.64
CA GLU A 339 -16.41 -3.26 31.55
C GLU A 339 -17.12 -3.03 32.90
N LEU A 340 -16.89 -3.90 33.89
CA LEU A 340 -17.57 -3.82 35.19
C LEU A 340 -17.43 -2.47 35.91
N PRO A 341 -16.24 -1.83 35.98
CA PRO A 341 -16.09 -0.51 36.59
C PRO A 341 -16.94 0.56 35.89
N HIS A 342 -17.01 0.51 34.55
CA HIS A 342 -17.79 1.44 33.74
C HIS A 342 -19.30 1.24 33.93
N LEU A 343 -19.76 -0.01 34.01
CA LEU A 343 -21.15 -0.33 34.35
C LEU A 343 -21.55 0.15 35.75
N LYS A 344 -20.67 -0.01 36.75
CA LYS A 344 -20.92 0.48 38.11
C LYS A 344 -21.09 1.99 38.13
N LYS A 345 -20.19 2.71 37.44
CA LYS A 345 -20.25 4.16 37.31
C LYS A 345 -21.54 4.64 36.63
N LEU A 346 -21.96 3.95 35.56
CA LEU A 346 -23.23 4.25 34.89
C LEU A 346 -24.45 3.98 35.78
N ASP A 347 -24.46 2.87 36.52
CA ASP A 347 -25.55 2.54 37.46
C ASP A 347 -25.66 3.58 38.60
N GLU A 348 -24.52 3.98 39.19
CA GLU A 348 -24.48 5.02 40.22
C GLU A 348 -25.03 6.35 39.70
N PHE A 349 -24.60 6.78 38.51
CA PHE A 349 -25.14 7.98 37.86
C PHE A 349 -26.65 7.90 37.65
N LEU A 350 -27.17 6.81 37.09
CA LEU A 350 -28.59 6.65 36.81
C LEU A 350 -29.44 6.63 38.09
N ASN A 351 -28.89 6.13 39.21
CA ASN A 351 -29.55 6.20 40.51
C ASN A 351 -29.70 7.65 40.97
N SER A 352 -28.61 8.43 40.97
CA SER A 352 -28.64 9.85 41.39
C SER A 352 -29.49 10.71 40.46
N TYR A 353 -29.36 10.53 39.14
CA TYR A 353 -30.04 11.37 38.15
C TYR A 353 -31.58 11.20 38.19
N LEU A 354 -32.08 10.02 38.56
CA LEU A 354 -33.53 9.79 38.68
C LEU A 354 -34.19 10.58 39.82
N ASP A 355 -33.44 10.95 40.84
CA ASP A 355 -33.93 11.77 41.96
C ASP A 355 -34.09 13.25 41.55
N GLU A 356 -33.33 13.69 40.56
CA GLU A 356 -33.33 15.06 40.03
C GLU A 356 -34.39 15.27 38.93
N ILE A 357 -34.76 14.21 38.20
CA ILE A 357 -35.68 14.30 37.06
C ILE A 357 -37.15 14.25 37.49
N LYS A 358 -37.92 15.23 37.01
CA LYS A 358 -39.40 15.25 37.14
C LYS A 358 -40.07 14.17 36.30
N ILE A 359 -41.26 13.72 36.73
CA ILE A 359 -42.09 12.73 36.02
C ILE A 359 -42.31 13.16 34.57
N SER A 360 -41.86 12.33 33.63
CA SER A 360 -41.90 12.58 32.18
C SER A 360 -41.62 11.28 31.41
N PHE A 361 -41.86 11.28 30.09
CA PHE A 361 -41.47 10.15 29.23
C PHE A 361 -39.97 9.85 29.28
N ARG A 362 -39.14 10.91 29.34
CA ARG A 362 -37.69 10.77 29.54
C ARG A 362 -37.37 10.05 30.85
N ARG A 363 -38.04 10.40 31.95
CA ARG A 363 -37.88 9.68 33.22
C ARG A 363 -38.22 8.20 33.09
N GLY A 364 -39.28 7.86 32.34
CA GLY A 364 -39.65 6.48 32.03
C GLY A 364 -38.52 5.72 31.34
N ALA A 365 -37.94 6.29 30.27
CA ALA A 365 -36.82 5.67 29.55
C ALA A 365 -35.56 5.51 30.41
N ILE A 366 -35.25 6.48 31.28
CA ILE A 366 -34.12 6.37 32.22
C ILE A 366 -34.36 5.25 33.25
N ILE A 367 -35.60 5.04 33.71
CA ILE A 367 -35.94 3.90 34.59
C ILE A 367 -35.71 2.57 33.86
N GLU A 368 -36.15 2.47 32.59
CA GLU A 368 -35.91 1.28 31.77
C GLU A 368 -34.42 1.01 31.61
N LEU A 369 -33.64 2.03 31.24
CA LEU A 369 -32.19 1.92 31.11
C LEU A 369 -31.54 1.49 32.43
N LYS A 370 -31.90 2.10 33.56
CA LYS A 370 -31.41 1.71 34.89
C LYS A 370 -31.68 0.24 35.19
N ASN A 371 -32.90 -0.24 34.93
CA ASN A 371 -33.25 -1.63 35.16
C ASN A 371 -32.42 -2.57 34.28
N SER A 372 -32.15 -2.18 33.03
CA SER A 372 -31.27 -2.93 32.12
C SER A 372 -29.83 -2.94 32.61
N VAL A 373 -29.26 -1.79 32.96
CA VAL A 373 -27.88 -1.67 33.49
C VAL A 373 -27.72 -2.50 34.75
N LYS A 374 -28.69 -2.46 35.67
CA LYS A 374 -28.68 -3.27 36.90
C LYS A 374 -28.62 -4.77 36.59
N LYS A 375 -29.51 -5.26 35.70
CA LYS A 375 -29.54 -6.68 35.31
C LYS A 375 -28.21 -7.13 34.68
N VAL A 376 -27.68 -6.30 33.79
CA VAL A 376 -26.43 -6.56 33.08
C VAL A 376 -25.25 -6.60 34.06
N LYS A 377 -25.16 -5.62 34.97
CA LYS A 377 -24.16 -5.55 36.03
C LYS A 377 -24.19 -6.79 36.93
N GLU A 378 -25.36 -7.15 37.44
CA GLU A 378 -25.52 -8.34 38.31
C GLU A 378 -25.13 -9.64 37.59
N SER A 379 -25.45 -9.75 36.29
CA SER A 379 -25.08 -10.91 35.47
C SER A 379 -23.57 -11.04 35.29
N LEU A 380 -22.89 -9.92 35.03
CA LEU A 380 -21.43 -9.88 34.90
C LEU A 380 -20.74 -10.17 36.24
N GLU A 381 -21.20 -9.57 37.34
CA GLU A 381 -20.65 -9.82 38.69
C GLU A 381 -20.78 -11.30 39.08
N LYS A 382 -21.91 -11.93 38.77
CA LYS A 382 -22.13 -13.35 39.01
C LYS A 382 -21.19 -14.20 38.16
N SER A 383 -20.99 -13.86 36.89
CA SER A 383 -20.07 -14.57 35.99
C SER A 383 -18.63 -14.50 36.51
N ILE A 384 -18.12 -13.32 36.86
CA ILE A 384 -16.77 -13.14 37.43
C ILE A 384 -16.60 -13.92 38.75
N SER A 385 -17.61 -13.90 39.60
CA SER A 385 -17.58 -14.60 40.89
C SER A 385 -17.56 -16.12 40.77
N LEU A 386 -18.09 -16.68 39.67
CA LEU A 386 -18.04 -18.11 39.38
C LEU A 386 -16.64 -18.52 38.90
N THR A 387 -16.00 -17.71 38.05
CA THR A 387 -14.65 -17.95 37.55
C THR A 387 -13.59 -17.92 38.66
N ASN A 388 -13.72 -17.01 39.62
CA ASN A 388 -12.78 -16.90 40.77
C ASN A 388 -12.91 -18.04 41.80
N LYS A 389 -13.91 -18.93 41.67
CA LYS A 389 -14.12 -20.09 42.56
C LYS A 389 -13.65 -21.42 41.97
N THR A 390 -13.26 -21.41 40.70
CA THR A 390 -12.57 -22.49 39.98
C THR A 390 -11.08 -22.18 39.92
#